data_AF-A0A0L6U7K2-F1
#
_entry.id   AF-A0A0L6U7K2-F1
#
_cell.length_a   1.000
_cell.length_b   1.000
_cell.length_c   1.000
_cell.angle_alpha   90.00
_cell.angle_beta   90.00
_cell.angle_gamma   90.00
#
_symmetry.space_group_name_H-M   'P 1'
#
loop_
_entity.id
_entity.type
_entity.pdbx_description
1 polymer ?
#
loop_
_entity_poly.entity_id
_entity_poly.type
_entity_poly.pdbx_seq_one_letter_code
_entity_poly.pdbx_strand_id
1 'polypeptide(L)'
;MKTYASVHANVITHLNKDNALLIWKAIMNFFASQHAAKRAHVWNHLLNLSFNQSDITGFITNVKSAMEKLHEVGIDCDVDIIAYEIIKKLPKTPEYNGISMAINHPGSAITPLLVLDHLQLHDVELLLGEIELGR
;
A
#
# COMPACT_ATOMS: atom_id res chain seq x y z
N MET A 1 -2.53 -3.34 -27.17
CA MET A 1 -3.32 -4.54 -26.83
C MET A 1 -2.38 -5.58 -26.24
N LYS A 2 -2.30 -5.70 -24.91
CA LYS A 2 -1.49 -6.76 -24.25
C LYS A 2 -2.38 -8.00 -24.12
N THR A 3 -2.05 -9.06 -24.83
CA THR A 3 -2.67 -10.37 -24.68
C THR A 3 -2.23 -10.96 -23.36
N TYR A 4 -3.12 -10.99 -22.36
CA TYR A 4 -2.97 -11.95 -21.28
C TYR A 4 -3.07 -13.33 -21.94
N ALA A 5 -1.97 -14.10 -21.95
CA ALA A 5 -2.07 -15.51 -22.22
C ALA A 5 -3.10 -16.08 -21.23
N SER A 6 -4.30 -16.42 -21.72
CA SER A 6 -5.31 -17.05 -20.88
C SER A 6 -4.82 -18.45 -20.56
N VAL A 7 -4.03 -18.57 -19.49
CA VAL A 7 -3.78 -19.86 -18.87
C VAL A 7 -5.15 -20.32 -18.39
N HIS A 8 -5.79 -21.21 -19.16
CA HIS A 8 -7.02 -21.87 -18.71
C HIS A 8 -6.62 -22.71 -17.51
N ALA A 9 -6.80 -22.17 -16.31
CA ALA A 9 -6.57 -22.93 -15.10
C ALA A 9 -7.51 -24.13 -15.13
N ASN A 10 -6.95 -25.34 -15.24
CA ASN A 10 -7.75 -26.54 -15.36
C ASN A 10 -8.23 -26.96 -13.95
N VAL A 11 -9.32 -26.33 -13.51
CA VAL A 11 -9.96 -26.59 -12.21
C VAL A 11 -10.60 -27.99 -12.17
N ILE A 12 -10.90 -28.54 -13.33
CA ILE A 12 -11.37 -29.91 -13.53
C ILE A 12 -10.17 -30.81 -13.83
N THR A 13 -10.03 -31.87 -13.05
CA THR A 13 -8.98 -32.88 -13.16
C THR A 13 -9.60 -34.27 -13.30
N HIS A 14 -8.77 -35.27 -13.61
CA HIS A 14 -9.23 -36.67 -13.63
C HIS A 14 -9.79 -37.15 -12.29
N LEU A 15 -9.49 -36.46 -11.17
CA LEU A 15 -9.95 -36.81 -9.83
C LEU A 15 -11.36 -36.28 -9.50
N ASN A 16 -11.78 -35.16 -10.11
CA ASN A 16 -13.07 -34.53 -9.80
C ASN A 16 -14.06 -34.48 -10.98
N LYS A 17 -13.64 -34.82 -12.20
CA LYS A 17 -14.44 -34.69 -13.44
C LYS A 17 -15.83 -35.34 -13.39
N ASP A 18 -16.00 -36.40 -12.59
CA ASP A 18 -17.26 -37.16 -12.50
C ASP A 18 -18.08 -36.82 -11.24
N ASN A 19 -17.66 -35.81 -10.46
CA ASN A 19 -18.32 -35.42 -9.21
C ASN A 19 -18.57 -33.90 -9.18
N ALA A 20 -19.82 -33.51 -9.45
CA ALA A 20 -20.26 -32.11 -9.49
C ALA A 20 -19.96 -31.32 -8.20
N LEU A 21 -20.05 -31.97 -7.03
CA LEU A 21 -19.71 -31.32 -5.75
C LEU A 21 -18.22 -31.00 -5.65
N LEU A 22 -17.35 -31.91 -6.09
CA LEU A 22 -15.91 -31.70 -6.11
C LEU A 22 -15.50 -30.65 -7.14
N ILE A 23 -16.19 -30.58 -8.29
CA ILE A 23 -16.00 -29.53 -9.28
C ILE A 23 -16.39 -28.16 -8.68
N TRP A 24 -17.57 -28.06 -8.07
CA TRP A 24 -18.03 -26.82 -7.44
C TRP A 24 -17.07 -26.32 -6.37
N LYS A 25 -16.59 -27.21 -5.49
CA LYS A 25 -15.57 -26.87 -4.48
C LYS A 25 -14.27 -26.38 -5.12
N ALA A 26 -13.79 -27.03 -6.17
CA ALA A 26 -12.57 -26.64 -6.85
C ALA A 26 -12.70 -25.25 -7.50
N ILE A 27 -13.85 -24.93 -8.10
CA ILE A 27 -14.16 -23.61 -8.68
C ILE A 27 -14.16 -22.53 -7.60
N MET A 28 -14.86 -22.76 -6.50
CA MET A 28 -14.91 -21.82 -5.38
C MET A 28 -13.51 -21.55 -4.81
N ASN A 29 -12.71 -22.60 -4.62
CA ASN A 29 -11.33 -22.48 -4.14
C ASN A 29 -10.44 -21.71 -5.12
N PHE A 30 -10.61 -21.91 -6.43
CA PHE A 30 -9.84 -21.20 -7.44
C PHE A 30 -10.07 -19.69 -7.37
N PHE A 31 -11.33 -19.24 -7.34
CA PHE A 31 -11.65 -17.81 -7.24
C PHE A 31 -11.24 -17.21 -5.90
N ALA A 32 -11.42 -17.93 -4.79
CA ALA A 32 -10.94 -17.50 -3.47
C ALA A 32 -9.42 -17.31 -3.46
N SER A 33 -8.67 -18.24 -4.06
CA SER A 33 -7.21 -18.15 -4.19
C SER A 33 -6.75 -16.97 -5.05
N GLN A 34 -7.39 -16.75 -6.20
CA GLN A 34 -7.10 -15.59 -7.05
C GLN A 34 -7.35 -14.26 -6.32
N HIS A 35 -8.44 -14.19 -5.56
CA HIS A 35 -8.74 -13.04 -4.73
C HIS A 35 -7.69 -12.82 -3.63
N ALA A 36 -7.30 -13.88 -2.92
CA ALA A 36 -6.24 -13.82 -1.91
C ALA A 36 -4.88 -13.41 -2.49
N ALA A 37 -4.50 -13.96 -3.64
CA ALA A 37 -3.27 -13.59 -4.35
C ALA A 37 -3.28 -12.12 -4.80
N LYS A 38 -4.42 -11.64 -5.32
CA LYS A 38 -4.59 -10.22 -5.69
C LYS A 38 -4.42 -9.31 -4.47
N ARG A 39 -5.05 -9.65 -3.34
CA ARG A 39 -4.89 -8.91 -2.07
C ARG A 39 -3.43 -8.88 -1.62
N ALA A 40 -2.76 -10.02 -1.58
CA ALA A 40 -1.35 -10.10 -1.20
C ALA A 40 -0.45 -9.25 -2.10
N HIS A 41 -0.71 -9.23 -3.41
CA HIS A 41 0.04 -8.39 -4.35
C HIS A 41 -0.15 -6.90 -4.06
N VAL A 42 -1.38 -6.44 -3.79
CA VAL A 42 -1.64 -5.03 -3.44
C VAL A 42 -1.01 -4.66 -2.11
N TRP A 43 -1.08 -5.54 -1.10
CA TRP A 43 -0.41 -5.32 0.18
C TRP A 43 1.11 -5.18 0.01
N ASN A 44 1.72 -6.10 -0.74
CA ASN A 44 3.15 -6.07 -1.03
C ASN A 44 3.55 -4.82 -1.82
N HIS A 45 2.67 -4.29 -2.68
CA HIS A 45 2.93 -3.03 -3.37
C HIS A 45 3.10 -1.87 -2.39
N LEU A 46 2.21 -1.74 -1.38
CA LEU A 46 2.37 -0.76 -0.31
C LEU A 46 3.69 -0.98 0.47
N LEU A 47 3.97 -2.23 0.88
CA LEU A 47 5.17 -2.55 1.64
C LEU A 47 6.47 -2.24 0.89
N ASN A 48 6.48 -2.41 -0.44
CA ASN A 48 7.65 -2.18 -1.28
C ASN A 48 7.82 -0.71 -1.73
N LEU A 49 6.89 0.18 -1.42
CA LEU A 49 7.10 1.61 -1.66
C LEU A 49 8.34 2.10 -0.88
N SER A 50 9.28 2.70 -1.60
CA SER A 50 10.49 3.33 -1.06
C SER A 50 10.31 4.84 -0.96
N PHE A 51 10.74 5.42 0.15
CA PHE A 51 10.81 6.87 0.28
C PHE A 51 11.93 7.45 -0.60
N ASN A 52 11.64 8.57 -1.25
CA ASN A 52 12.62 9.34 -2.03
C ASN A 52 12.56 10.80 -1.58
N GLN A 53 13.63 11.29 -0.96
CA GLN A 53 13.71 12.67 -0.47
C GLN A 53 13.70 13.70 -1.61
N SER A 54 14.14 13.31 -2.81
CA SER A 54 14.12 14.18 -3.98
C SER A 54 12.75 14.20 -4.68
N ASP A 55 11.78 13.40 -4.22
CA ASP A 55 10.44 13.30 -4.79
C ASP A 55 9.41 12.94 -3.69
N ILE A 56 9.30 13.82 -2.69
CA ILE A 56 8.37 13.63 -1.56
C ILE A 56 6.92 13.61 -2.07
N THR A 57 6.57 14.53 -2.96
CA THR A 57 5.25 14.59 -3.59
C THR A 57 4.90 13.31 -4.37
N GLY A 58 5.85 12.73 -5.12
CA GLY A 58 5.66 11.44 -5.79
C GLY A 58 5.47 10.29 -4.81
N PHE A 59 6.22 10.27 -3.70
CA PHE A 59 6.01 9.30 -2.61
C PHE A 59 4.60 9.41 -2.02
N ILE A 60 4.14 10.62 -1.67
CA ILE A 60 2.79 10.88 -1.14
C ILE A 60 1.71 10.36 -2.10
N THR A 61 1.86 10.66 -3.39
CA THR A 61 0.92 10.23 -4.44
C THR A 61 0.85 8.70 -4.55
N ASN A 62 2.01 8.03 -4.53
CA ASN A 62 2.09 6.58 -4.59
C ASN A 62 1.46 5.91 -3.37
N VAL A 63 1.64 6.47 -2.17
CA VAL A 63 1.00 5.98 -0.94
C VAL A 63 -0.52 6.10 -1.03
N LYS A 64 -1.05 7.27 -1.45
CA LYS A 64 -2.50 7.46 -1.64
C LYS A 64 -3.09 6.45 -2.64
N SER A 65 -2.43 6.26 -3.78
CA SER A 65 -2.86 5.28 -4.78
C SER A 65 -2.81 3.83 -4.25
N ALA A 66 -1.81 3.50 -3.44
CA ALA A 66 -1.72 2.18 -2.81
C ALA A 66 -2.86 1.96 -1.79
N MET A 67 -3.22 2.98 -1.01
CA MET A 67 -4.34 2.93 -0.06
C MET A 67 -5.69 2.74 -0.76
N GLU A 68 -5.93 3.45 -1.88
CA GLU A 68 -7.14 3.26 -2.69
C GLU A 68 -7.24 1.82 -3.21
N LYS A 69 -6.13 1.27 -3.72
CA LYS A 69 -6.10 -0.12 -4.19
C LYS A 69 -6.34 -1.14 -3.08
N LEU A 70 -5.91 -0.88 -1.84
CA LEU A 70 -6.21 -1.75 -0.70
C LEU A 70 -7.72 -1.83 -0.47
N HIS A 71 -8.40 -0.68 -0.50
CA HIS A 71 -9.86 -0.62 -0.39
C HIS A 71 -10.55 -1.35 -1.54
N GLU A 72 -10.10 -1.16 -2.79
CA GLU A 72 -10.65 -1.83 -3.98
C GLU A 72 -10.58 -3.37 -3.92
N VAL A 73 -9.58 -3.94 -3.25
CA VAL A 73 -9.44 -5.40 -3.07
C VAL A 73 -9.98 -5.90 -1.72
N GLY A 74 -10.67 -5.03 -0.98
CA GLY A 74 -11.31 -5.33 0.29
C GLY A 74 -10.34 -5.65 1.42
N ILE A 75 -9.10 -5.13 1.37
CA ILE A 75 -8.21 -5.18 2.52
C ILE A 75 -8.68 -4.14 3.52
N ASP A 76 -9.35 -4.63 4.55
CA ASP A 76 -9.72 -3.87 5.74
C ASP A 76 -8.58 -4.01 6.76
N CYS A 77 -7.95 -2.88 7.10
CA CYS A 77 -6.79 -2.82 7.98
C CYS A 77 -6.89 -1.55 8.80
N ASP A 78 -6.54 -1.63 10.08
CA ASP A 78 -6.61 -0.49 10.98
C ASP A 78 -5.71 0.65 10.47
N VAL A 79 -6.25 1.87 10.54
CA VAL A 79 -5.61 3.06 9.96
C VAL A 79 -4.25 3.35 10.59
N ASP A 80 -4.08 3.01 11.86
CA ASP A 80 -2.83 3.15 12.60
C ASP A 80 -1.74 2.20 12.09
N ILE A 81 -2.09 0.96 11.74
CA ILE A 81 -1.15 0.00 11.14
C ILE A 81 -0.59 0.57 9.83
N ILE A 82 -1.46 1.07 8.95
CA ILE A 82 -1.03 1.67 7.68
C ILE A 82 -0.14 2.91 7.93
N ALA A 83 -0.49 3.73 8.91
CA ALA A 83 0.30 4.91 9.27
C ALA A 83 1.70 4.53 9.76
N TYR A 84 1.82 3.51 10.62
CA TYR A 84 3.11 3.00 11.08
C TYR A 84 3.94 2.38 9.94
N GLU A 85 3.31 1.69 8.99
CA GLU A 85 4.00 1.17 7.81
C GLU A 85 4.54 2.29 6.92
N ILE A 86 3.88 3.45 6.84
CA ILE A 86 4.40 4.63 6.13
C ILE A 86 5.58 5.23 6.91
N ILE A 87 5.44 5.43 8.22
CA ILE A 87 6.51 6.00 9.08
C ILE A 87 7.80 5.16 9.00
N LYS A 88 7.69 3.83 9.02
CA LYS A 88 8.84 2.92 8.92
C LYS A 88 9.67 3.12 7.65
N LYS A 89 9.09 3.71 6.60
CA LYS A 89 9.78 3.98 5.33
C LYS A 89 10.62 5.26 5.36
N LEU A 90 10.37 6.13 6.33
CA LEU A 90 11.07 7.41 6.42
C LEU A 90 12.53 7.23 6.87
N PRO A 91 13.45 8.09 6.42
CA PRO A 91 14.84 8.08 6.87
C PRO A 91 14.92 8.28 8.38
N LYS A 92 15.86 7.60 9.04
CA LYS A 92 16.11 7.77 10.49
C LYS A 92 17.00 8.98 10.77
N THR A 93 16.66 10.14 10.21
CA THR A 93 17.38 11.39 10.46
C THR A 93 16.61 12.24 11.49
N PRO A 94 17.27 13.19 12.18
CA PRO A 94 16.60 14.06 13.15
C PRO A 94 15.35 14.76 12.60
N GLU A 95 15.37 15.15 11.33
CA GLU A 95 14.29 15.86 10.64
C GLU A 95 13.03 14.98 10.55
N TYR A 96 13.14 13.76 10.03
CA TYR A 96 12.01 12.82 9.89
C TYR A 96 11.62 12.13 11.21
N ASN A 97 12.54 12.04 12.18
CA ASN A 97 12.22 11.62 13.53
C ASN A 97 11.27 12.62 14.21
N GLY A 98 11.36 13.92 13.90
CA GLY A 98 10.42 14.94 14.35
C GLY A 98 8.98 14.66 13.92
N ILE A 99 8.78 14.27 12.66
CA ILE A 99 7.48 13.84 12.11
C ILE A 99 6.98 12.60 12.88
N SER A 100 7.84 11.62 13.10
CA SER A 100 7.49 10.40 13.85
C SER A 100 7.11 10.70 15.31
N MET A 101 7.74 11.70 15.96
CA MET A 101 7.45 12.08 17.34
C MET A 101 6.18 12.93 17.47
N ALA A 102 5.95 13.88 16.55
CA ALA A 102 4.77 14.74 16.53
C ALA A 102 3.47 13.94 16.34
N ILE A 103 3.56 12.79 15.68
CA ILE A 103 2.41 11.92 15.40
C ILE A 103 2.15 10.95 16.56
N ASN A 104 3.16 10.62 17.37
CA ASN A 104 3.05 9.68 18.51
C ASN A 104 2.62 10.35 19.83
N HIS A 105 1.96 11.51 19.79
CA HIS A 105 1.44 12.12 21.01
C HIS A 105 0.31 11.26 21.62
N PRO A 106 0.41 10.86 22.90
CA PRO A 106 -0.61 10.07 23.56
C PRO A 106 -1.92 10.86 23.62
N GLY A 107 -2.92 10.40 22.87
CA GLY A 107 -4.27 10.99 22.80
C GLY A 107 -4.75 11.38 21.39
N SER A 108 -3.87 11.40 20.38
CA SER A 108 -4.28 11.61 18.98
C SER A 108 -4.35 10.28 18.22
N ALA A 109 -5.43 10.08 17.44
CA ALA A 109 -5.52 8.96 16.53
C ALA A 109 -4.52 9.16 15.38
N ILE A 110 -3.51 8.31 15.31
CA ILE A 110 -2.57 8.29 14.20
C ILE A 110 -3.30 7.78 12.94
N THR A 111 -3.17 8.51 11.83
CA THR A 111 -3.75 8.13 10.54
C THR A 111 -2.74 8.29 9.42
N PRO A 112 -2.89 7.56 8.30
CA PRO A 112 -2.01 7.68 7.15
C PRO A 112 -2.03 9.11 6.59
N LEU A 113 -3.21 9.75 6.55
CA LEU A 113 -3.36 11.11 6.06
C LEU A 113 -2.58 12.11 6.90
N LEU A 114 -2.63 11.99 8.23
CA LEU A 114 -1.83 12.83 9.12
C LEU A 114 -0.33 12.72 8.83
N VAL A 115 0.18 11.51 8.59
CA VAL A 115 1.59 11.30 8.20
C VAL A 115 1.91 12.01 6.88
N LEU A 116 1.03 11.87 5.88
CA LEU A 116 1.23 12.49 4.57
C LEU A 116 1.15 14.02 4.62
N ASP A 117 0.27 14.58 5.45
CA ASP A 117 0.15 16.04 5.62
C ASP A 117 1.42 16.64 6.23
N HIS A 118 2.01 15.98 7.23
CA HIS A 118 3.31 16.39 7.77
C HIS A 118 4.44 16.32 6.74
N LEU A 119 4.46 15.29 5.89
CA LEU A 119 5.44 15.20 4.80
C LEU A 119 5.24 16.30 3.76
N GLN A 120 3.99 16.66 3.45
CA GLN A 120 3.67 17.74 2.52
C GLN A 120 4.14 19.10 3.06
N LEU A 121 3.95 19.34 4.36
CA LEU A 121 4.45 20.56 5.02
C LEU A 121 5.98 20.62 4.95
N HIS A 122 6.66 19.51 5.22
CA HIS A 122 8.12 19.43 5.13
C HIS A 122 8.64 19.71 3.72
N ASP A 123 7.98 19.17 2.68
CA ASP A 123 8.32 19.44 1.27
C ASP A 123 8.25 20.94 0.95
N VAL A 124 7.20 21.62 1.44
CA VAL A 124 7.02 23.06 1.27
C VAL A 124 8.11 23.85 2.00
N GLU A 125 8.48 23.46 3.23
CA GLU A 125 9.55 24.10 4.00
C GLU A 125 10.91 24.00 3.28
N LEU A 126 11.22 22.85 2.68
CA LEU A 126 12.44 22.67 1.90
C LEU A 126 12.48 23.61 0.68
N LEU A 127 11.38 23.69 -0.07
CA LEU A 127 11.27 24.58 -1.23
C LEU A 127 11.43 26.06 -0.87
N LEU A 128 10.84 26.49 0.25
CA LEU A 128 10.98 27.86 0.73
C LEU A 128 12.43 28.16 1.12
N GLY A 129 13.11 27.22 1.79
CA GLY A 129 14.53 27.37 2.14
C GLY A 129 15.45 27.47 0.93
N GLU A 130 15.18 26.73 -0.15
CA GLU A 130 15.93 26.83 -1.42
C GLU A 130 15.76 28.23 -2.06
N ILE A 131 14.52 28.74 -2.09
CA ILE A 131 14.20 30.07 -2.61
C ILE A 131 14.90 31.17 -1.80
N GLU A 132 14.85 31.10 -0.48
CA GLU A 132 15.47 32.09 0.41
C GLU A 132 17.01 32.09 0.32
N LEU A 133 17.61 30.93 0.04
CA LEU A 133 19.06 30.77 -0.13
C LEU A 133 19.54 31.04 -1.57
N GLY A 134 18.63 31.35 -2.51
CA GLY A 134 18.95 31.65 -3.91
C GLY A 134 19.63 30.50 -4.65
N ARG A 135 19.31 29.25 -4.30
CA ARG A 135 19.81 28.04 -4.96
C ARG A 135 18.80 27.47 -5.94
#